data_AF-A0A848J512-F1
#
_entry.id   AF-A0A848J512-F1
#
_cell.length_a   1.000
_cell.length_b   1.000
_cell.length_c   1.000
_cell.angle_alpha   90.00
_cell.angle_beta   90.00
_cell.angle_gamma   90.00
#
_symmetry.space_group_name_H-M   'P 1'
#
loop_
_entity.id
_entity.type
_entity.pdbx_description
1 polymer ?
#
loop_
_entity_poly.entity_id
_entity_poly.type
_entity_poly.pdbx_seq_one_letter_code
_entity_poly.pdbx_strand_id
1 'polypeptide(L)'
;MKTIKINLTKALFLITMMGSVLISCGQAEKSKEVKNASVSPEMNIHSAIISGNIEVVKQHIEAGTNLNEKEPMSGATPLITAITFDKREIAKVLIDADSDLSIKNNDGSTALHVAAFFCRVEIVQMLIDANADKTAKNNYGATPLETVSGDFKDIKPIYQMLKEQLSPLGLKLDMDELEKTRPVIAMMLQ
;
A
#
# COMPACT_ATOMS: atom_id res chain seq x y z
N MET A 1 -66.67 6.91 5.74
CA MET A 1 -65.51 6.76 4.83
C MET A 1 -64.61 5.64 5.32
N LYS A 2 -64.49 4.57 4.53
CA LYS A 2 -63.30 3.71 4.42
C LYS A 2 -63.58 2.72 3.29
N THR A 3 -62.96 3.00 2.15
CA THR A 3 -63.12 2.30 0.89
C THR A 3 -62.34 0.98 0.89
N ILE A 4 -62.92 0.05 0.15
CA ILE A 4 -62.64 -1.38 0.02
C ILE A 4 -61.41 -1.62 -0.87
N LYS A 5 -60.59 -2.62 -0.52
CA LYS A 5 -59.51 -3.20 -1.35
C LYS A 5 -60.03 -4.41 -2.14
N ILE A 6 -59.77 -4.49 -3.47
CA ILE A 6 -59.70 -5.72 -4.31
C ILE A 6 -58.84 -5.36 -5.55
N ASN A 7 -57.60 -5.86 -5.74
CA ASN A 7 -57.06 -7.13 -6.25
C ASN A 7 -56.98 -7.29 -7.80
N LEU A 8 -55.74 -7.30 -8.29
CA LEU A 8 -55.10 -8.15 -9.33
C LEU A 8 -56.00 -8.91 -10.33
N THR A 9 -55.86 -8.62 -11.64
CA THR A 9 -55.52 -9.55 -12.75
C THR A 9 -55.96 -9.03 -14.13
N LYS A 10 -55.01 -9.04 -15.08
CA LYS A 10 -55.17 -9.25 -16.54
C LYS A 10 -56.22 -8.42 -17.32
N ALA A 11 -55.75 -7.39 -18.03
CA ALA A 11 -56.29 -6.99 -19.34
C ALA A 11 -55.16 -6.24 -20.10
N LEU A 12 -54.47 -6.91 -21.01
CA LEU A 12 -54.78 -6.92 -22.45
C LEU A 12 -54.32 -5.63 -23.14
N PHE A 13 -53.15 -5.65 -23.78
CA PHE A 13 -53.00 -5.02 -25.10
C PHE A 13 -51.86 -5.66 -25.90
N LEU A 14 -52.26 -6.56 -26.80
CA LEU A 14 -51.52 -7.00 -27.97
C LEU A 14 -51.68 -5.92 -29.05
N ILE A 15 -50.59 -5.35 -29.57
CA ILE A 15 -50.54 -4.98 -31.00
C ILE A 15 -49.19 -5.40 -31.55
N THR A 16 -49.29 -6.36 -32.46
CA THR A 16 -48.28 -6.86 -33.39
C THR A 16 -48.10 -5.87 -34.55
N MET A 17 -46.87 -5.68 -35.01
CA MET A 17 -46.59 -5.28 -36.40
C MET A 17 -45.28 -5.96 -36.82
N MET A 18 -45.43 -7.04 -37.59
CA MET A 18 -44.34 -7.66 -38.34
C MET A 18 -44.11 -6.84 -39.61
N GLY A 19 -42.85 -6.49 -39.87
CA GLY A 19 -42.37 -5.97 -41.14
C GLY A 19 -40.95 -6.49 -41.38
N SER A 20 -40.85 -7.58 -42.14
CA SER A 20 -39.66 -8.32 -42.54
C SER A 20 -38.86 -7.63 -43.65
N VAL A 21 -37.53 -7.54 -43.53
CA VAL A 21 -36.58 -7.56 -44.67
C VAL A 21 -35.30 -8.34 -44.27
N LEU A 22 -34.73 -8.99 -45.27
CA LEU A 22 -33.86 -10.18 -45.29
C LEU A 22 -32.40 -9.98 -44.87
N ILE A 23 -31.87 -11.05 -44.24
CA ILE A 23 -30.60 -11.76 -44.47
C ILE A 23 -29.46 -10.97 -45.16
N SER A 24 -28.35 -10.78 -44.43
CA SER A 24 -27.01 -10.95 -44.98
C SER A 24 -26.14 -11.73 -44.00
N CYS A 25 -25.59 -12.85 -44.49
CA CYS A 25 -24.60 -13.67 -43.81
C CYS A 25 -23.23 -12.95 -43.82
N GLY A 26 -22.48 -13.06 -42.72
CA GLY A 26 -21.09 -12.64 -42.61
C GLY A 26 -20.49 -13.18 -41.31
N GLN A 27 -19.77 -14.30 -41.40
CA GLN A 27 -18.96 -14.85 -40.32
C GLN A 27 -17.57 -14.24 -40.29
N ALA A 28 -17.02 -14.15 -39.07
CA ALA A 28 -15.62 -13.91 -38.69
C ALA A 28 -15.10 -12.49 -38.98
N GLU A 29 -14.55 -11.76 -38.02
CA GLU A 29 -13.64 -12.20 -36.97
C GLU A 29 -14.03 -11.65 -35.59
N LYS A 30 -14.17 -12.55 -34.61
CA LYS A 30 -14.05 -12.16 -33.20
C LYS A 30 -12.59 -11.75 -32.99
N SER A 31 -12.30 -10.46 -33.00
CA SER A 31 -11.24 -9.95 -32.15
C SER A 31 -11.73 -10.11 -30.71
N LYS A 32 -11.52 -11.30 -30.15
CA LYS A 32 -11.45 -11.45 -28.70
C LYS A 32 -10.31 -10.54 -28.28
N GLU A 33 -10.63 -9.30 -27.90
CA GLU A 33 -9.89 -8.66 -26.84
C GLU A 33 -9.88 -9.67 -25.70
N VAL A 34 -8.76 -10.36 -25.54
CA VAL A 34 -8.42 -10.95 -24.26
C VAL A 34 -8.20 -9.74 -23.36
N LYS A 35 -9.29 -9.17 -22.86
CA LYS A 35 -9.27 -8.49 -21.58
C LYS A 35 -8.81 -9.56 -20.63
N ASN A 36 -7.51 -9.60 -20.40
CA ASN A 36 -6.91 -10.31 -19.30
C ASN A 36 -7.73 -9.80 -18.11
N ALA A 37 -8.63 -10.64 -17.59
CA ALA A 37 -9.52 -10.23 -16.53
C ALA A 37 -8.59 -9.93 -15.37
N SER A 38 -8.29 -8.64 -15.14
CA SER A 38 -7.46 -8.21 -14.04
C SER A 38 -8.15 -8.73 -12.78
N VAL A 39 -7.62 -9.80 -12.21
CA VAL A 39 -8.12 -10.34 -10.96
C VAL A 39 -7.84 -9.24 -9.94
N SER A 40 -8.88 -8.51 -9.52
CA SER A 40 -8.74 -7.55 -8.44
C SER A 40 -8.29 -8.34 -7.21
N PRO A 41 -7.16 -7.99 -6.57
CA PRO A 41 -6.67 -8.73 -5.43
C PRO A 41 -7.72 -8.78 -4.32
N GLU A 42 -7.99 -9.97 -3.78
CA GLU A 42 -9.05 -10.15 -2.77
C GLU A 42 -8.68 -9.57 -1.40
N MET A 43 -7.38 -9.52 -1.09
CA MET A 43 -6.85 -9.04 0.17
C MET A 43 -6.31 -7.62 0.01
N ASN A 44 -6.57 -6.74 0.98
CA ASN A 44 -6.01 -5.38 0.99
C ASN A 44 -4.47 -5.41 1.00
N ILE A 45 -3.84 -4.54 0.20
CA ILE A 45 -2.38 -4.48 0.05
C ILE A 45 -1.63 -4.33 1.38
N HIS A 46 -2.12 -3.53 2.34
CA HIS A 46 -1.46 -3.37 3.64
C HIS A 46 -1.53 -4.65 4.46
N SER A 47 -2.66 -5.36 4.44
CA SER A 47 -2.79 -6.67 5.10
C SER A 47 -1.88 -7.72 4.46
N ALA A 48 -1.75 -7.70 3.12
CA ALA A 48 -0.82 -8.56 2.39
C ALA A 48 0.63 -8.28 2.81
N ILE A 49 1.01 -7.01 2.92
CA ILE A 49 2.33 -6.60 3.37
C ILE A 49 2.61 -7.06 4.81
N ILE A 50 1.71 -6.79 5.75
CA ILE A 50 1.87 -7.16 7.17
C ILE A 50 2.03 -8.68 7.31
N SER A 51 1.21 -9.46 6.60
CA SER A 51 1.29 -10.93 6.58
C SER A 51 2.49 -11.47 5.80
N GLY A 52 3.15 -10.64 4.97
CA GLY A 52 4.29 -11.04 4.13
C GLY A 52 3.89 -11.76 2.84
N ASN A 53 2.64 -11.64 2.40
CA ASN A 53 2.13 -12.25 1.17
C ASN A 53 2.56 -11.44 -0.06
N ILE A 54 3.78 -11.70 -0.53
CA ILE A 54 4.38 -10.99 -1.67
C ILE A 54 3.62 -11.28 -2.99
N GLU A 55 3.01 -12.46 -3.12
CA GLU A 55 2.21 -12.81 -4.30
C GLU A 55 1.00 -11.87 -4.45
N VAL A 56 0.28 -11.60 -3.36
CA VAL A 56 -0.84 -10.63 -3.39
C VAL A 56 -0.34 -9.21 -3.65
N VAL A 57 0.83 -8.82 -3.12
CA VAL A 57 1.42 -7.51 -3.44
C VAL A 57 1.72 -7.41 -4.95
N LYS A 58 2.28 -8.46 -5.56
CA LYS A 58 2.52 -8.50 -7.01
C LYS A 58 1.22 -8.42 -7.81
N GLN A 59 0.16 -9.09 -7.38
CA GLN A 59 -1.17 -8.96 -8.00
C GLN A 59 -1.69 -7.52 -7.96
N HIS A 60 -1.49 -6.80 -6.85
CA HIS A 60 -1.85 -5.38 -6.78
C HIS A 60 -1.10 -4.51 -7.79
N ILE A 61 0.19 -4.77 -7.96
CA ILE A 61 1.04 -4.06 -8.93
C ILE A 61 0.59 -4.38 -10.36
N GLU A 62 0.37 -5.66 -10.69
CA GLU A 62 -0.11 -6.11 -12.00
C GLU A 62 -1.50 -5.55 -12.33
N ALA A 63 -2.36 -5.39 -11.33
CA ALA A 63 -3.69 -4.79 -11.47
C ALA A 63 -3.66 -3.25 -11.58
N GLY A 64 -2.50 -2.61 -11.44
CA GLY A 64 -2.38 -1.15 -11.48
C GLY A 64 -3.02 -0.45 -10.27
N THR A 65 -3.03 -1.11 -9.11
CA THR A 65 -3.49 -0.49 -7.86
C THR A 65 -2.65 0.76 -7.56
N ASN A 66 -3.28 1.81 -7.02
CA ASN A 66 -2.55 2.98 -6.57
C ASN A 66 -1.62 2.64 -5.38
N LEU A 67 -0.32 2.45 -5.64
CA LEU A 67 0.68 2.13 -4.61
C LEU A 67 1.00 3.31 -3.67
N ASN A 68 0.41 4.47 -3.92
CA ASN A 68 0.58 5.70 -3.15
C ASN A 68 -0.61 6.00 -2.23
N GLU A 69 -1.65 5.15 -2.25
CA GLU A 69 -2.80 5.30 -1.36
C GLU A 69 -2.36 5.13 0.10
N LYS A 70 -2.80 6.04 0.95
CA LYS A 70 -2.49 6.05 2.37
C LYS A 70 -3.56 5.27 3.13
N GLU A 71 -3.16 4.34 4.00
CA GLU A 71 -4.13 3.71 4.90
C GLU A 71 -4.64 4.71 5.96
N PRO A 72 -5.90 4.60 6.42
CA PRO A 72 -6.55 5.68 7.17
C PRO A 72 -5.98 5.99 8.56
N MET A 73 -5.33 5.04 9.24
CA MET A 73 -4.96 5.19 10.65
C MET A 73 -3.67 6.00 10.83
N SER A 74 -2.57 5.56 10.23
CA SER A 74 -1.25 6.20 10.30
C SER A 74 -0.91 7.01 9.05
N GLY A 75 -1.72 6.89 8.00
CA GLY A 75 -1.41 7.50 6.72
C GLY A 75 -0.24 6.80 6.02
N ALA A 76 0.09 5.56 6.37
CA ALA A 76 1.17 4.84 5.71
C ALA A 76 0.80 4.52 4.27
N THR A 77 1.73 4.72 3.34
CA THR A 77 1.67 4.08 2.02
C THR A 77 2.03 2.59 2.16
N PRO A 78 1.70 1.74 1.17
CA PRO A 78 2.21 0.37 1.07
C PRO A 78 3.71 0.25 1.39
N LEU A 79 4.54 1.13 0.81
CA LEU A 79 5.98 1.12 1.05
C LEU A 79 6.33 1.42 2.52
N ILE A 80 5.69 2.41 3.14
CA ILE A 80 5.89 2.74 4.56
C ILE A 80 5.46 1.56 5.47
N THR A 81 4.36 0.87 5.13
CA THR A 81 3.95 -0.36 5.84
C THR A 81 5.03 -1.44 5.71
N ALA A 82 5.57 -1.67 4.52
CA ALA A 82 6.60 -2.69 4.30
C ALA A 82 7.88 -2.41 5.12
N ILE A 83 8.30 -1.14 5.17
CA ILE A 83 9.46 -0.70 5.95
C ILE A 83 9.25 -0.91 7.46
N THR A 84 8.06 -0.52 7.97
CA THR A 84 7.73 -0.61 9.39
C THR A 84 7.86 -2.06 9.89
N PHE A 85 7.33 -3.01 9.11
CA PHE A 85 7.32 -4.44 9.45
C PHE A 85 8.52 -5.24 8.90
N ASP A 86 9.60 -4.57 8.48
CA ASP A 86 10.83 -5.18 7.93
C ASP A 86 10.60 -6.16 6.76
N LYS A 87 9.63 -5.85 5.89
CA LYS A 87 9.29 -6.67 4.73
C LYS A 87 10.20 -6.31 3.55
N ARG A 88 11.48 -6.61 3.67
CA ARG A 88 12.54 -6.14 2.75
C ARG A 88 12.28 -6.47 1.28
N GLU A 89 11.92 -7.71 0.97
CA GLU A 89 11.61 -8.13 -0.41
C GLU A 89 10.39 -7.41 -0.98
N ILE A 90 9.37 -7.18 -0.15
CA ILE A 90 8.17 -6.44 -0.54
C ILE A 90 8.50 -4.95 -0.74
N ALA A 91 9.30 -4.36 0.16
CA ALA A 91 9.77 -2.98 0.00
C ALA A 91 10.56 -2.82 -1.31
N LYS A 92 11.43 -3.79 -1.65
CA LYS A 92 12.13 -3.82 -2.93
C LYS A 92 11.16 -3.83 -4.10
N VAL A 93 10.20 -4.75 -4.11
CA VAL A 93 9.21 -4.86 -5.19
C VAL A 93 8.38 -3.57 -5.34
N LEU A 94 8.04 -2.89 -4.25
CA LEU A 94 7.32 -1.62 -4.28
C LEU A 94 8.19 -0.46 -4.79
N ILE A 95 9.48 -0.42 -4.44
CA ILE A 95 10.44 0.58 -4.97
C ILE A 95 10.66 0.34 -6.47
N ASP A 96 10.88 -0.91 -6.88
CA ASP A 96 11.07 -1.29 -8.28
C ASP A 96 9.80 -1.03 -9.14
N ALA A 97 8.63 -0.88 -8.49
CA ALA A 97 7.36 -0.52 -9.12
C ALA A 97 7.06 1.01 -9.05
N ASP A 98 8.10 1.84 -8.91
CA ASP A 98 8.02 3.31 -8.92
C ASP A 98 7.08 3.91 -7.86
N SER A 99 6.99 3.31 -6.67
CA SER A 99 6.28 3.94 -5.55
C SER A 99 6.86 5.33 -5.24
N ASP A 100 6.00 6.31 -4.97
CA ASP A 100 6.44 7.68 -4.67
C ASP A 100 7.07 7.73 -3.27
N LEU A 101 8.39 7.93 -3.25
CA LEU A 101 9.20 7.95 -2.03
C LEU A 101 9.03 9.24 -1.21
N SER A 102 8.41 10.28 -1.78
CA SER A 102 8.23 11.60 -1.16
C SER A 102 6.97 11.71 -0.30
N ILE A 103 6.04 10.76 -0.41
CA ILE A 103 4.77 10.79 0.32
C ILE A 103 5.01 10.68 1.82
N LYS A 104 4.30 11.54 2.55
CA LYS A 104 4.39 11.65 4.01
C LYS A 104 3.21 10.96 4.70
N ASN A 105 3.54 10.15 5.70
CA ASN A 105 2.54 9.62 6.64
C ASN A 105 1.99 10.74 7.56
N ASN A 106 1.15 10.40 8.53
CA ASN A 106 0.51 11.38 9.42
C ASN A 106 1.51 12.12 10.34
N ASP A 107 2.69 11.57 10.57
CA ASP A 107 3.80 12.20 11.29
C ASP A 107 4.66 13.10 10.39
N GLY A 108 4.31 13.24 9.11
CA GLY A 108 5.11 13.95 8.13
C GLY A 108 6.33 13.14 7.65
N SER A 109 6.47 11.88 8.08
CA SER A 109 7.63 11.05 7.76
C SER A 109 7.49 10.43 6.37
N THR A 110 8.54 10.55 5.57
CA THR A 110 8.69 9.83 4.29
C THR A 110 9.16 8.39 4.51
N ALA A 111 9.21 7.57 3.46
CA ALA A 111 9.79 6.23 3.51
C ALA A 111 11.20 6.23 4.12
N LEU A 112 12.05 7.20 3.76
CA LEU A 112 13.42 7.27 4.26
C LEU A 112 13.49 7.62 5.76
N HIS A 113 12.60 8.48 6.27
CA HIS A 113 12.50 8.74 7.71
C HIS A 113 12.18 7.47 8.49
N VAL A 114 11.19 6.71 8.01
CA VAL A 114 10.72 5.48 8.67
C VAL A 114 11.79 4.39 8.61
N ALA A 115 12.46 4.23 7.46
CA ALA A 115 13.53 3.26 7.29
C ALA A 115 14.73 3.59 8.20
N ALA A 116 15.09 4.86 8.31
CA ALA A 116 16.12 5.33 9.21
C ALA A 116 15.72 5.07 10.67
N PHE A 117 14.54 5.52 11.08
CA PHE A 117 14.03 5.37 12.44
C PHE A 117 13.99 3.90 12.89
N PHE A 118 13.54 2.96 12.05
CA PHE A 118 13.53 1.53 12.39
C PHE A 118 14.85 0.81 12.09
N CYS A 119 15.90 1.55 11.72
CA CYS A 119 17.24 1.04 11.40
C CYS A 119 17.26 -0.09 10.36
N ARG A 120 16.44 0.05 9.31
CA ARG A 120 16.33 -0.93 8.22
C ARG A 120 17.44 -0.72 7.20
N VAL A 121 18.68 -1.10 7.55
CA VAL A 121 19.91 -0.83 6.76
C VAL A 121 19.75 -1.11 5.27
N GLU A 122 19.29 -2.32 4.91
CA GLU A 122 19.12 -2.71 3.51
C GLU A 122 18.07 -1.83 2.79
N ILE A 123 16.98 -1.47 3.47
CA ILE A 123 15.94 -0.63 2.87
C ILE A 123 16.38 0.84 2.77
N VAL A 124 17.15 1.35 3.74
CA VAL A 124 17.78 2.67 3.65
C VAL A 124 18.68 2.75 2.41
N GLN A 125 19.49 1.72 2.16
CA GLN A 125 20.32 1.67 0.96
C GLN A 125 19.47 1.68 -0.31
N MET A 126 18.43 0.84 -0.40
CA MET A 126 17.54 0.82 -1.57
C MET A 126 16.87 2.17 -1.83
N LEU A 127 16.45 2.88 -0.77
CA LEU A 127 15.83 4.19 -0.89
C LEU A 127 16.84 5.27 -1.34
N ILE A 128 18.08 5.21 -0.86
CA ILE A 128 19.16 6.11 -1.32
C ILE A 128 19.48 5.86 -2.79
N ASP A 129 19.60 4.59 -3.20
CA ASP A 129 19.87 4.20 -4.58
C ASP A 129 18.72 4.65 -5.52
N ALA A 130 17.49 4.68 -5.00
CA ALA A 130 16.32 5.21 -5.68
C ALA A 130 16.14 6.74 -5.55
N ASN A 131 17.17 7.47 -5.11
CA ASN A 131 17.19 8.93 -4.98
C ASN A 131 16.12 9.53 -4.02
N ALA A 132 15.78 8.83 -2.95
CA ALA A 132 14.92 9.40 -1.90
C ALA A 132 15.55 10.68 -1.29
N ASP A 133 14.74 11.71 -1.06
CA ASP A 133 15.20 12.98 -0.50
C ASP A 133 15.67 12.83 0.96
N LYS A 134 16.99 12.95 1.16
CA LYS A 134 17.63 12.93 2.50
C LYS A 134 17.41 14.22 3.31
N THR A 135 16.87 15.27 2.70
CA THR A 135 16.71 16.61 3.30
C THR A 135 15.28 16.94 3.69
N ALA A 136 14.31 16.11 3.28
CA ALA A 136 12.91 16.26 3.63
C ALA A 136 12.74 16.34 5.15
N LYS A 137 11.90 17.28 5.63
CA LYS A 137 11.57 17.41 7.05
C LYS A 137 10.21 16.81 7.36
N ASN A 138 10.12 16.05 8.45
CA ASN A 138 8.85 15.58 9.00
C ASN A 138 8.13 16.67 9.83
N ASN A 139 6.99 16.34 10.44
CA ASN A 139 6.20 17.33 11.21
C ASN A 139 6.91 17.82 12.48
N TYR A 140 7.97 17.13 12.91
CA TYR A 140 8.83 17.53 14.03
C TYR A 140 10.03 18.36 13.58
N GLY A 141 10.13 18.68 12.28
CA GLY A 141 11.22 19.44 11.70
C GLY A 141 12.52 18.64 11.51
N ALA A 142 12.50 17.33 11.75
CA ALA A 142 13.65 16.45 11.62
C ALA A 142 13.75 15.86 10.21
N THR A 143 14.98 15.77 9.70
CA THR A 143 15.39 14.99 8.52
C THR A 143 15.55 13.50 8.87
N PRO A 144 15.65 12.59 7.87
CA PRO A 144 15.95 11.19 8.12
C PRO A 144 17.24 10.95 8.93
N LEU A 145 18.28 11.77 8.71
CA LEU A 145 19.51 11.70 9.51
C LEU A 145 19.24 12.08 10.98
N GLU A 146 18.46 13.14 11.20
CA GLU A 146 18.17 13.63 12.54
C GLU A 146 17.28 12.67 13.35
N THR A 147 16.45 11.83 12.73
CA THR A 147 15.66 10.80 13.46
C THR A 147 16.53 9.69 14.07
N VAL A 148 17.76 9.51 13.59
CA VAL A 148 18.71 8.48 14.07
C VAL A 148 19.93 9.03 14.81
N SER A 149 20.10 10.35 14.82
CA SER A 149 21.30 11.00 15.40
C SER A 149 21.24 11.19 16.93
N GLY A 150 20.06 11.10 17.54
CA GLY A 150 19.89 11.19 19.00
C GLY A 150 20.45 9.98 19.76
N ASP A 151 20.78 10.18 21.03
CA ASP A 151 21.26 9.12 21.93
C ASP A 151 20.23 7.98 22.01
N PHE A 152 20.70 6.73 21.91
CA PHE A 152 19.81 5.58 21.93
C PHE A 152 19.00 5.50 23.22
N LYS A 153 19.58 5.91 24.36
CA LYS A 153 18.89 5.87 25.66
C LYS A 153 17.61 6.71 25.69
N ASP A 154 17.58 7.82 24.93
CA ASP A 154 16.47 8.76 24.92
C ASP A 154 15.32 8.27 24.02
N ILE A 155 15.65 7.54 22.94
CA ILE A 155 14.66 6.97 22.01
C ILE A 155 14.21 5.55 22.40
N LYS A 156 15.01 4.81 23.18
CA LYS A 156 14.72 3.43 23.60
C LYS A 156 13.32 3.23 24.20
N PRO A 157 12.77 4.13 25.05
CA PRO A 157 11.40 3.99 25.55
C PRO A 157 10.35 3.98 24.43
N ILE A 158 10.56 4.75 23.36
CA ILE A 158 9.65 4.79 22.22
C ILE A 158 9.71 3.45 21.46
N TYR A 159 10.89 2.89 21.23
CA TYR A 159 10.99 1.57 20.60
C TYR A 159 10.35 0.47 21.45
N GLN A 160 10.46 0.54 22.78
CA GLN A 160 9.81 -0.41 23.69
C GLN A 160 8.28 -0.30 23.58
N MET A 161 7.74 0.92 23.64
CA MET A 161 6.31 1.17 23.44
C MET A 161 5.82 0.62 22.09
N LEU A 162 6.54 0.90 21.00
CA LEU A 162 6.18 0.40 19.66
C LEU A 162 6.24 -1.13 19.59
N LYS A 163 7.27 -1.75 20.19
CA LYS A 163 7.39 -3.20 20.27
C LYS A 163 6.19 -3.81 20.98
N GLU A 164 5.77 -3.25 22.11
CA GLU A 164 4.61 -3.73 22.86
C GLU A 164 3.33 -3.62 22.04
N GLN A 165 3.06 -2.44 21.46
CA GLN A 165 1.82 -2.17 20.71
C GLN A 165 1.70 -2.97 19.41
N LEU A 166 2.82 -3.17 18.69
CA LEU A 166 2.81 -3.72 17.33
C LEU A 166 3.31 -5.16 17.24
N SER A 167 3.81 -5.75 18.33
CA SER A 167 4.18 -7.18 18.36
C SER A 167 3.02 -8.12 17.98
N PRO A 168 1.73 -7.88 18.32
CA PRO A 168 0.63 -8.75 17.85
C PRO A 168 0.44 -8.73 16.34
N LEU A 169 0.89 -7.66 15.66
CA LEU A 169 0.89 -7.53 14.21
C LEU A 169 2.18 -8.08 13.56
N GLY A 170 3.07 -8.66 14.36
CA GLY A 170 4.31 -9.26 13.87
C GLY A 170 5.51 -8.31 13.77
N LEU A 171 5.43 -7.10 14.36
CA LEU A 171 6.61 -6.23 14.45
C LEU A 171 7.69 -6.90 15.32
N LYS A 172 8.91 -6.95 14.80
CA LYS A 172 10.09 -7.42 15.52
C LYS A 172 11.09 -6.27 15.66
N LEU A 173 11.39 -5.92 16.90
CA LEU A 173 12.43 -4.97 17.26
C LEU A 173 13.40 -5.62 18.25
N ASP A 174 14.67 -5.61 17.87
CA ASP A 174 15.81 -6.01 18.68
C ASP A 174 16.54 -4.73 19.13
N MET A 175 16.60 -4.50 20.44
CA MET A 175 17.15 -3.25 20.98
C MET A 175 18.65 -3.15 20.78
N ASP A 176 19.37 -4.27 20.84
CA ASP A 176 20.82 -4.31 20.70
C ASP A 176 21.19 -4.07 19.23
N GLU A 177 20.43 -4.66 18.31
CA GLU A 177 20.59 -4.39 16.88
C GLU A 177 20.25 -2.94 16.53
N LEU A 178 19.16 -2.37 17.09
CA LEU A 178 18.82 -0.96 16.90
C LEU A 178 19.96 -0.05 17.39
N GLU A 179 20.46 -0.25 18.61
CA GLU A 179 21.56 0.54 19.18
C GLU A 179 22.82 0.49 18.31
N LYS A 180 23.18 -0.71 17.85
CA LYS A 180 24.34 -0.96 17.01
C LYS A 180 24.22 -0.36 15.61
N THR A 181 23.02 -0.38 15.01
CA THR A 181 22.83 0.01 13.60
C THR A 181 22.53 1.48 13.41
N ARG A 182 22.00 2.19 14.40
CA ARG A 182 21.79 3.66 14.35
C ARG A 182 22.99 4.46 13.82
N PRO A 183 24.23 4.29 14.33
CA PRO A 183 25.38 5.01 13.78
C PRO A 183 25.71 4.64 12.32
N VAL A 184 25.43 3.40 11.91
CA VAL A 184 25.60 2.97 10.51
C VAL A 184 24.64 3.74 9.60
N ILE A 185 23.37 3.80 9.97
CA ILE A 185 22.36 4.58 9.23
C ILE A 185 22.74 6.05 9.19
N ALA A 186 23.18 6.61 10.32
CA ALA A 186 23.61 8.01 10.37
C ALA A 186 24.75 8.29 9.37
N MET A 187 25.73 7.39 9.23
CA MET A 187 26.78 7.52 8.22
C MET A 187 26.26 7.43 6.78
N MET A 188 25.27 6.58 6.50
CA MET A 188 24.68 6.46 5.17
C MET A 188 23.93 7.74 4.74
N LEU A 189 23.43 8.51 5.70
CA LEU A 189 22.57 9.67 5.46
C LEU A 189 23.32 11.02 5.45
N GLN A 190 24.61 11.04 5.80
CA GLN A 190 25.50 12.21 5.63
C GLN A 190 25.58 12.61 4.15
#